data_AF-A0A961XE98-F1
#
_entry.id   AF-A0A961XE98-F1
#
_cell.length_a   1.000
_cell.length_b   1.000
_cell.length_c   1.000
_cell.angle_alpha   90.00
_cell.angle_beta   90.00
_cell.angle_gamma   90.00
#
_symmetry.space_group_name_H-M   'P 1'
#
loop_
_entity.id
_entity.type
_entity.pdbx_description
1 polymer ?
#
loop_
_entity_poly.entity_id
_entity_poly.type
_entity_poly.pdbx_seq_one_letter_code
_entity_poly.pdbx_strand_id
1 'polypeptide(L)' 'MDFPRETSKGVFRPEEFAVVKHVFDAVTGEAWFTHSEKRREQFATYLLDAYQNGLTDPFELKTLGRAAARERFAVH' A
#
# COMPACT_ATOMS: atom_id res chain seq x y z
N MET A 1 10.49 -32.75 -6.20
CA MET A 1 11.22 -31.50 -5.96
C MET A 1 10.27 -30.59 -5.20
N ASP A 2 10.53 -30.45 -3.90
CA ASP A 2 9.81 -29.53 -3.02
C ASP A 2 10.58 -28.21 -3.05
N PHE A 3 9.97 -27.16 -3.61
CA PHE A 3 10.53 -25.82 -3.52
C PHE A 3 10.05 -25.26 -2.19
N PRO A 4 10.93 -24.99 -1.21
CA PRO A 4 10.52 -24.23 -0.05
C PRO A 4 10.01 -22.88 -0.56
N ARG A 5 8.69 -22.67 -0.46
CA ARG A 5 8.07 -21.35 -0.62
C ARG A 5 8.40 -20.53 0.62
N GLU A 6 9.68 -20.27 0.82
CA GLU A 6 10.13 -19.20 1.70
C GLU A 6 9.81 -17.90 0.96
N THR A 7 8.53 -17.49 1.04
CA THR A 7 8.19 -16.08 0.92
C THR A 7 9.04 -15.36 1.95
N SER A 8 10.15 -14.75 1.52
CA SER A 8 10.97 -13.88 2.34
C SER A 8 10.08 -12.75 2.84
N LYS A 9 9.46 -12.96 4.01
CA LYS A 9 8.74 -11.93 4.77
C LYS A 9 9.77 -10.86 5.13
N GLY A 10 9.80 -9.76 4.37
CA GLY A 10 10.47 -8.54 4.79
C GLY A 10 11.45 -7.90 3.81
N VAL A 11 11.72 -8.46 2.62
CA VAL A 11 12.60 -7.80 1.64
C VAL A 11 11.79 -7.44 0.39
N PHE A 12 11.31 -6.20 0.34
CA PHE A 12 10.76 -5.64 -0.89
C PHE A 12 11.90 -5.38 -1.87
N ARG A 13 11.76 -5.83 -3.11
CA ARG A 13 12.65 -5.35 -4.17
C ARG A 13 12.40 -3.86 -4.42
N PRO A 14 13.41 -3.12 -4.90
CA PRO A 14 13.26 -1.69 -5.18
C PRO A 14 12.15 -1.40 -6.19
N GLU A 15 11.92 -2.30 -7.16
CA GLU A 15 10.81 -2.24 -8.12
C GLU A 15 9.43 -2.34 -7.44
N GLU A 16 9.28 -3.23 -6.46
CA GLU A 16 8.04 -3.44 -5.71
C GLU A 16 7.75 -2.26 -4.77
N PHE A 17 8.80 -1.76 -4.12
CA PHE A 17 8.69 -0.56 -3.30
C PHE A 17 8.33 0.67 -4.14
N ALA A 18 8.84 0.78 -5.37
CA ALA A 18 8.47 1.85 -6.29
C ALA A 18 6.98 1.81 -6.64
N VAL A 19 6.39 0.61 -6.84
CA VAL A 19 4.95 0.44 -7.05
C VAL A 19 4.15 0.91 -5.84
N VAL A 20 4.48 0.42 -4.64
CA VAL A 20 3.79 0.80 -3.40
C VAL A 20 3.89 2.31 -3.16
N LYS A 21 5.08 2.88 -3.35
CA LYS A 21 5.31 4.32 -3.24
C LYS A 21 4.50 5.12 -4.24
N HIS A 22 4.41 4.67 -5.50
CA HIS A 22 3.64 5.36 -6.52
C HIS A 22 2.14 5.39 -6.19
N VAL A 23 1.60 4.27 -5.71
CA VAL A 23 0.21 4.19 -5.23
C VAL A 23 -0.02 5.10 -4.02
N PHE A 24 0.90 5.07 -3.05
CA PHE A 24 0.84 5.93 -1.87
C PHE A 24 0.81 7.42 -2.26
N ASP A 25 1.72 7.85 -3.13
CA ASP A 25 1.80 9.25 -3.58
C ASP A 25 0.53 9.67 -4.33
N ALA A 26 0.03 8.81 -5.21
CA ALA A 26 -1.20 9.06 -5.97
C ALA A 26 -2.44 9.22 -5.08
N VAL A 27 -2.56 8.43 -4.00
CA VAL A 27 -3.73 8.50 -3.08
C VAL A 27 -3.57 9.65 -2.08
N THR A 28 -2.38 9.84 -1.51
CA THR A 28 -2.14 10.90 -0.51
C THR A 28 -2.08 12.31 -1.10
N GLY A 29 -1.87 12.42 -2.42
CA GLY A 29 -1.99 13.66 -3.18
C GLY A 29 -3.42 14.05 -3.54
N GLU A 30 -4.42 13.18 -3.34
CA GLU A 30 -5.82 13.55 -3.57
C GLU A 30 -6.33 14.51 -2.48
N ALA A 31 -7.10 15.52 -2.86
CA ALA A 31 -7.57 16.57 -1.93
C ALA A 31 -8.50 16.08 -0.80
N TRP A 32 -9.09 14.89 -0.94
CA TRP A 32 -9.89 14.27 0.12
C TRP A 32 -9.04 13.53 1.16
N PHE A 33 -7.77 13.28 0.86
CA PHE A 33 -6.88 12.56 1.76
C PHE A 33 -6.34 13.52 2.82
N THR A 34 -6.38 13.07 4.07
CA THR A 34 -5.91 13.85 5.22
C THR A 34 -4.44 14.28 5.12
N HIS A 35 -4.16 15.51 5.55
CA HIS A 35 -2.79 16.02 5.71
C HIS A 35 -2.08 15.50 6.97
N SER A 36 -2.75 14.68 7.79
CA SER A 36 -2.17 14.16 9.02
C SER A 36 -1.07 13.13 8.73
N GLU A 37 0.14 13.44 9.16
CA GLU A 37 1.32 12.56 9.03
C GLU A 37 1.06 11.17 9.63
N LYS A 38 0.44 11.12 10.81
CA LYS A 38 0.08 9.85 11.47
C LYS A 38 -0.85 8.96 10.64
N ARG A 39 -1.80 9.55 9.92
CA ARG A 39 -2.71 8.79 9.04
C ARG A 39 -2.01 8.37 7.74
N ARG A 40 -1.08 9.18 7.24
CA ARG A 40 -0.20 8.81 6.13
C ARG A 40 0.68 7.60 6.50
N GLU A 41 1.30 7.60 7.67
CA GLU A 41 2.10 6.47 8.15
C GLU A 41 1.28 5.17 8.29
N GLN A 42 0.04 5.28 8.81
CA GLN A 42 -0.87 4.13 8.89
C GLN A 42 -1.25 3.60 7.50
N PHE A 43 -1.47 4.49 6.54
CA PHE A 43 -1.78 4.10 5.17
C PHE A 43 -0.60 3.44 4.46
N ALA A 44 0.63 3.95 4.67
CA ALA A 44 1.84 3.32 4.13
C ALA A 44 2.02 1.90 4.68
N THR A 45 1.83 1.72 5.99
CA THR A 45 1.88 0.40 6.63
C THR A 45 0.81 -0.54 6.05
N TYR A 46 -0.40 -0.04 5.81
CA TYR A 46 -1.49 -0.83 5.21
C TYR A 46 -1.16 -1.29 3.79
N LEU A 47 -0.60 -0.42 2.95
CA LEU A 47 -0.22 -0.80 1.58
C LEU A 47 0.90 -1.84 1.56
N LEU A 48 1.90 -1.70 2.45
CA LEU A 48 2.98 -2.67 2.57
C LEU A 48 2.47 -4.04 3.03
N ASP A 49 1.60 -4.07 4.04
CA ASP A 49 0.99 -5.31 4.52
C ASP A 49 0.11 -5.96 3.44
N ALA A 50 -0.72 -5.18 2.74
CA ALA A 50 -1.54 -5.68 1.64
C ALA A 50 -0.69 -6.31 0.52
N TYR A 51 0.41 -5.65 0.15
CA TYR A 51 1.34 -6.16 -0.85
C TYR A 51 2.02 -7.46 -0.39
N GLN A 52 2.44 -7.53 0.88
CA GLN A 52 3.03 -8.75 1.47
C GLN A 52 2.04 -9.91 1.56
N ASN A 53 0.74 -9.64 1.70
CA ASN A 53 -0.30 -10.65 1.70
C ASN A 53 -0.66 -11.16 0.30
N GLY A 54 0.04 -10.72 -0.75
CA GLY A 54 -0.11 -11.21 -2.11
C GLY A 54 -0.80 -10.24 -3.06
N LEU A 55 -1.18 -9.05 -2.59
CA LEU A 55 -1.77 -8.00 -3.43
C LEU A 55 -0.67 -7.26 -4.21
N THR A 56 -0.06 -7.99 -5.13
CA THR A 56 1.10 -7.53 -5.93
C THR A 56 0.70 -6.78 -7.20
N ASP A 57 -0.56 -6.89 -7.62
CA ASP A 57 -1.07 -6.14 -8.76
C ASP A 57 -1.21 -4.64 -8.42
N PRO A 58 -0.55 -3.74 -9.17
CA PRO A 58 -0.57 -2.31 -8.88
C PRO A 58 -1.95 -1.67 -9.01
N PHE A 59 -2.80 -2.20 -9.90
CA PHE A 59 -4.13 -1.65 -10.15
C PHE A 59 -5.10 -2.06 -9.02
N GLU A 60 -5.05 -3.31 -8.58
CA GLU A 60 -5.80 -3.79 -7.42
C GLU A 60 -5.33 -3.13 -6.12
N LEU A 61 -4.01 -3.04 -5.90
CA LEU A 61 -3.44 -2.37 -4.73
C LEU A 61 -3.90 -0.90 -4.65
N LYS A 62 -3.92 -0.20 -5.79
CA LYS A 62 -4.42 1.17 -5.86
C LYS A 62 -5.92 1.23 -5.56
N THR A 63 -6.71 0.34 -6.15
CA THR A 63 -8.17 0.36 -6.00
C THR A 63 -8.58 0.06 -4.56
N LEU A 64 -8.03 -1.00 -3.97
CA LEU A 64 -8.28 -1.41 -2.59
C LEU A 64 -7.68 -0.41 -1.60
N GLY A 65 -6.44 0.02 -1.83
CA GLY A 65 -5.78 1.05 -1.02
C GLY A 65 -6.59 2.34 -0.99
N ARG A 66 -7.08 2.81 -2.14
CA ARG A 66 -7.92 4.00 -2.24
C ARG A 66 -9.27 3.83 -1.54
N ALA A 67 -9.94 2.68 -1.72
CA ALA A 67 -11.21 2.40 -1.06
C ALA A 67 -11.05 2.39 0.47
N ALA A 68 -10.08 1.64 0.98
CA ALA A 68 -9.76 1.57 2.40
C ALA A 68 -9.33 2.94 2.96
N ALA A 69 -8.54 3.70 2.20
CA ALA A 69 -8.13 5.04 2.60
C ALA A 69 -9.30 6.01 2.67
N ARG A 70 -10.26 5.91 1.75
CA ARG A 70 -11.44 6.75 1.74
C ARG A 70 -12.38 6.44 2.91
N GLU A 71 -12.53 5.18 3.30
CA GLU A 71 -13.29 4.82 4.50
C GLU A 71 -12.63 5.27 5.81
N ARG A 72 -11.29 5.16 5.90
CA ARG A 72 -10.58 5.33 7.18
C ARG A 72 -9.90 6.69 7.37
N PHE A 73 -9.53 7.35 6.28
CA PHE A 73 -8.65 8.52 6.29
C PHE A 73 -9.20 9.73 5.54
N ALA A 74 -10.34 9.60 4.85
CA ALA A 74 -11.01 10.76 4.26
C ALA A 74 -11.28 11.82 5.33
N VAL A 75 -11.00 13.07 4.97
CA VAL A 75 -11.36 14.20 5.82
C VAL A 75 -12.86 14.39 5.69
N HIS A 76 -13.57 14.13 6.79
CA HIS A 76 -15.00 14.40 6.91
C HIS A 76 -15.24 15.84 7.33
#